data_AF-K1U776-F1
#
_entry.id   AF-K1U776-F1
#
_cell.length_a   1.000
_cell.length_b   1.000
_cell.length_c   1.000
_cell.angle_alpha   90.00
_cell.angle_beta   90.00
_cell.angle_gamma   90.00
#
_symmetry.space_group_name_H-M   'P 1'
#
loop_
_entity.id
_entity.type
_entity.pdbx_description
1 polymer ?
#
loop_
_entity_poly.entity_id
_entity_poly.type
_entity_poly.pdbx_seq_one_letter_code
_entity_poly.pdbx_strand_id
1 'polypeptide(L)'
;MNPTRTDIRRTLVLCTLLLCAACSTTRRLGEGEVLYTGVRKIRIEPDSGVTLTDAAASAARQPLSVAPNNPLYSPFVRTPLPIGLWAYNYLYTPRERGFKYWFYKRLAKEPVLVSKVRPDLRTQVAEQALANHGYFGSEVSNELRYRKRGLKAKVDYTLRIAPPYRYGTIEYPPATGSLAPLIDSLRATSPLRTGAQYNLDSL
;
A
#
# COMPACT_ATOMS: atom_id res chain seq x y z
N MET A 1 34.48 -14.53 -39.75
CA MET A 1 34.05 -13.11 -39.66
C MET A 1 34.70 -12.50 -38.42
N ASN A 2 35.64 -11.57 -38.59
CA ASN A 2 36.26 -10.86 -37.46
C ASN A 2 35.27 -9.80 -36.95
N PRO A 3 35.00 -9.74 -35.63
CA PRO A 3 34.11 -8.73 -35.08
C PRO A 3 34.70 -7.34 -35.33
N THR A 4 33.88 -6.41 -35.82
CA THR A 4 34.34 -5.04 -36.07
C THR A 4 34.58 -4.33 -34.73
N ARG A 5 35.45 -3.31 -34.71
CA ARG A 5 35.76 -2.52 -33.49
C ARG A 5 34.50 -1.94 -32.82
N THR A 6 33.46 -1.67 -33.62
CA THR A 6 32.12 -1.26 -33.21
C THR A 6 31.32 -2.36 -32.50
N ASP A 7 31.44 -3.60 -32.93
CA ASP A 7 30.78 -4.74 -32.30
C ASP A 7 31.38 -4.99 -30.92
N ILE A 8 32.71 -4.98 -30.80
CA ILE A 8 33.42 -5.13 -29.52
C ILE A 8 32.97 -4.04 -28.53
N ARG A 9 32.86 -2.79 -28.98
CA ARG A 9 32.42 -1.67 -28.13
C ARG A 9 30.96 -1.81 -27.68
N ARG A 10 30.06 -2.28 -28.55
CA ARG A 10 28.66 -2.58 -28.20
C ARG A 10 28.56 -3.72 -27.19
N THR A 11 29.32 -4.80 -27.39
CA THR A 11 29.35 -5.93 -26.46
C THR A 11 29.90 -5.51 -25.09
N LEU A 12 30.92 -4.64 -25.05
CA LEU A 12 31.52 -4.18 -23.81
C LEU A 12 30.57 -3.26 -23.02
N VAL A 13 29.83 -2.38 -23.70
CA VAL A 13 28.74 -1.57 -23.10
C VAL A 13 27.60 -2.45 -22.58
N LEU A 14 27.21 -3.48 -23.34
CA LEU A 14 26.17 -4.42 -22.93
C LEU A 14 26.61 -5.24 -21.71
N CYS A 15 27.85 -5.73 -21.68
CA CYS A 15 28.43 -6.43 -20.53
C CYS A 15 28.52 -5.54 -19.30
N THR A 16 28.91 -4.28 -19.43
CA THR A 16 28.92 -3.34 -18.30
C THR A 16 27.50 -3.05 -17.78
N LEU A 17 26.51 -2.90 -18.66
CA LEU A 17 25.10 -2.78 -18.27
C LEU A 17 24.58 -4.04 -17.55
N LEU A 18 24.95 -5.23 -18.03
CA LEU A 18 24.57 -6.51 -17.42
C LEU A 18 25.23 -6.73 -16.04
N LEU A 19 26.49 -6.32 -15.88
CA LEU A 19 27.21 -6.40 -14.60
C LEU A 19 26.63 -5.42 -13.56
N CYS A 20 26.22 -4.22 -13.98
CA CYS A 20 25.52 -3.26 -13.12
C CYS A 20 24.12 -3.75 -12.70
N ALA A 21 23.48 -4.62 -13.49
CA ALA A 21 22.18 -5.20 -13.16
C ALA A 21 22.25 -6.33 -12.10
N ALA A 22 23.43 -6.91 -11.87
CA ALA A 22 23.63 -8.00 -10.91
C ALA A 22 23.80 -7.53 -9.44
N CYS A 23 23.78 -6.22 -9.17
CA CYS A 23 24.05 -5.69 -7.84
C CYS A 23 22.99 -6.10 -6.81
N SER A 24 23.44 -6.73 -5.72
CA SER A 24 22.58 -7.14 -4.60
C SER A 24 22.20 -5.94 -3.75
N THR A 25 20.90 -5.65 -3.66
CA THR A 25 20.36 -4.57 -2.81
C THR A 25 20.08 -5.00 -1.37
N THR A 26 20.44 -6.23 -0.99
CA THR A 26 20.09 -6.85 0.29
C THR A 26 21.29 -7.18 1.15
N ARG A 27 22.49 -6.68 0.81
CA ARG A 27 23.74 -7.02 1.50
C ARG A 27 23.81 -6.50 2.94
N ARG A 28 23.15 -5.37 3.23
CA ARG A 28 23.15 -4.71 4.55
C ARG A 28 21.86 -4.85 5.35
N LEU A 29 20.98 -5.79 4.99
CA LEU A 29 19.83 -6.10 5.85
C LEU A 29 20.33 -6.79 7.12
N GLY A 30 19.71 -6.46 8.26
CA GLY A 30 19.93 -7.17 9.51
C GLY A 30 19.50 -8.63 9.40
N GLU A 31 20.00 -9.46 10.31
CA GLU A 31 19.60 -10.87 10.38
C GLU A 31 18.09 -10.98 10.64
N GLY A 32 17.40 -11.82 9.86
CA GLY A 32 15.94 -11.96 9.92
C GLY A 32 15.13 -10.83 9.28
N GLU A 33 15.77 -9.75 8.79
CA GLU A 33 15.06 -8.67 8.13
C GLU A 33 14.67 -9.00 6.68
N VAL A 34 13.45 -8.62 6.32
CA VAL A 34 12.90 -8.85 4.98
C VAL A 34 12.58 -7.52 4.32
N LEU A 35 13.20 -7.27 3.16
CA LEU A 35 12.94 -6.07 2.37
C LEU A 35 11.53 -6.13 1.77
N TYR A 36 10.72 -5.12 2.06
CA TYR A 36 9.42 -4.94 1.42
C TYR A 36 9.59 -4.49 -0.03
N THR A 37 8.96 -5.25 -0.93
CA THR A 37 9.08 -5.06 -2.37
C THR A 37 7.85 -4.56 -3.10
N GLY A 38 6.82 -4.19 -2.33
CA GLY A 38 5.58 -3.62 -2.84
C GLY A 38 4.41 -4.57 -2.68
N VAL A 39 3.24 -4.06 -3.01
CA VAL A 39 2.04 -4.88 -3.15
C VAL A 39 2.15 -5.61 -4.49
N ARG A 40 1.83 -6.90 -4.52
CA ARG A 40 1.78 -7.66 -5.78
C ARG A 40 0.39 -7.57 -6.40
N LYS A 41 -0.65 -7.92 -5.64
CA LYS A 41 -2.04 -7.87 -6.08
C LYS A 41 -2.96 -7.55 -4.91
N ILE A 42 -4.02 -6.80 -5.20
CA ILE A 42 -5.18 -6.66 -4.33
C ILE A 42 -6.32 -7.39 -5.02
N ARG A 43 -6.86 -8.43 -4.39
CA ARG A 43 -8.03 -9.18 -4.87
C ARG A 43 -9.25 -8.73 -4.09
N ILE A 44 -10.34 -8.45 -4.79
CA ILE A 44 -11.63 -8.15 -4.17
C ILE A 44 -12.56 -9.27 -4.61
N GLU A 45 -13.05 -10.03 -3.64
CA GLU A 45 -13.93 -11.17 -3.81
C GLU A 45 -15.24 -10.82 -3.13
N PRO A 46 -16.21 -10.25 -3.87
CA PRO A 46 -17.52 -9.95 -3.32
C PRO A 46 -18.36 -11.22 -3.21
N ASP A 47 -19.15 -11.30 -2.14
CA ASP A 47 -20.22 -12.29 -2.05
C ASP A 47 -21.25 -12.08 -3.18
N SER A 48 -21.99 -13.14 -3.51
CA SER A 48 -22.89 -13.16 -4.66
C SER A 48 -23.91 -12.02 -4.61
N GLY A 49 -23.94 -11.18 -5.64
CA GLY A 49 -24.86 -10.04 -5.76
C GLY A 49 -24.42 -8.76 -5.02
N VAL A 50 -23.24 -8.74 -4.40
CA VAL A 50 -22.70 -7.54 -3.73
C VAL A 50 -21.93 -6.68 -4.71
N THR A 51 -22.34 -5.42 -4.85
CA THR A 51 -21.56 -4.39 -5.53
C THR A 51 -20.89 -3.48 -4.50
N LEU A 52 -19.56 -3.36 -4.61
CA LEU A 52 -18.80 -2.46 -3.77
C LEU A 52 -18.94 -1.03 -4.31
N THR A 53 -19.26 -0.06 -3.46
CA THR A 53 -19.23 1.35 -3.85
C THR A 53 -17.79 1.78 -4.14
N ASP A 54 -17.59 2.68 -5.11
CA ASP A 54 -16.25 3.18 -5.45
C ASP A 54 -15.57 3.87 -4.26
N ALA A 55 -16.35 4.56 -3.43
CA ALA A 55 -15.87 5.17 -2.19
C ALA A 55 -15.31 4.13 -1.22
N ALA A 56 -16.06 3.05 -0.94
CA ALA A 56 -15.59 1.98 -0.06
C ALA A 56 -14.40 1.23 -0.65
N ALA A 57 -14.39 1.01 -1.98
CA ALA A 57 -13.25 0.41 -2.67
C ALA A 57 -11.97 1.24 -2.50
N SER A 58 -12.09 2.56 -2.65
CA SER A 58 -10.98 3.49 -2.49
C SER A 58 -10.48 3.54 -1.04
N ALA A 59 -11.41 3.69 -0.09
CA ALA A 59 -11.12 3.76 1.34
C ALA A 59 -10.42 2.49 1.84
N ALA A 60 -10.83 1.31 1.37
CA ALA A 60 -10.17 0.04 1.72
C ALA A 60 -8.79 -0.13 1.06
N ARG A 61 -8.60 0.40 -0.16
CA ARG A 61 -7.32 0.28 -0.90
C ARG A 61 -6.25 1.25 -0.40
N GLN A 62 -6.63 2.42 0.09
CA GLN A 62 -5.73 3.46 0.55
C GLN A 62 -4.73 2.99 1.64
N PRO A 63 -5.16 2.34 2.74
CA PRO A 63 -4.25 1.86 3.78
C PRO A 63 -3.35 0.71 3.29
N LEU A 64 -3.80 -0.07 2.31
CA LEU A 64 -3.05 -1.20 1.75
C LEU A 64 -1.99 -0.78 0.73
N SER A 65 -2.16 0.38 0.11
CA SER A 65 -1.35 0.88 -1.01
C SER A 65 -0.02 1.51 -0.55
N VAL A 66 0.80 0.74 0.17
CA VAL A 66 2.08 1.22 0.68
C VAL A 66 3.15 1.18 -0.40
N ALA A 67 3.68 2.34 -0.72
CA ALA A 67 4.74 2.49 -1.70
C ALA A 67 6.03 1.79 -1.21
N PRO A 68 6.61 0.87 -1.98
CA PRO A 68 7.87 0.23 -1.63
C PRO A 68 9.06 1.15 -1.92
N ASN A 69 10.28 0.72 -1.57
CA ASN A 69 11.47 1.44 -2.02
C ASN A 69 11.54 1.55 -3.56
N ASN A 70 11.79 2.78 -4.02
CA ASN A 70 11.86 3.20 -5.43
C ASN A 70 10.59 2.89 -6.27
N PRO A 71 9.39 3.29 -5.80
CA PRO A 71 8.17 3.20 -6.61
C PRO A 71 8.28 4.22 -7.74
N LEU A 72 7.91 3.83 -8.97
CA LEU A 72 7.92 4.76 -10.10
C LEU A 72 6.71 5.71 -10.01
N TYR A 73 5.51 5.14 -10.05
CA TYR A 73 4.24 5.87 -9.94
C TYR A 73 3.21 5.16 -9.04
N SER A 74 3.46 3.91 -8.65
CA SER A 74 2.48 3.08 -7.93
C SER A 74 3.19 2.04 -7.06
N PRO A 75 2.57 1.57 -5.95
CA PRO A 75 3.08 0.48 -5.13
C PRO A 75 3.42 -0.81 -5.92
N PHE A 76 2.81 -0.98 -7.09
CA PHE A 76 2.94 -2.16 -7.95
C PHE A 76 4.16 -2.09 -8.88
N VAL A 77 4.66 -0.89 -9.21
CA VAL A 77 5.67 -0.69 -10.26
C VAL A 77 6.91 0.00 -9.68
N ARG A 78 8.05 -0.70 -9.80
CA ARG A 78 9.35 -0.23 -9.32
C ARG A 78 10.22 0.19 -10.49
N THR A 79 11.07 1.17 -10.25
CA THR A 79 12.17 1.47 -11.17
C THR A 79 13.08 0.23 -11.32
N PRO A 80 13.56 -0.07 -12.55
CA PRO A 80 14.45 -1.22 -12.77
C PRO A 80 15.80 -1.05 -12.07
N LEU A 81 16.21 0.19 -11.80
CA LEU A 81 17.46 0.55 -11.14
C LEU A 81 17.18 1.08 -9.72
N PRO A 82 17.41 0.27 -8.68
CA PRO A 82 17.22 0.69 -7.29
C PRO A 82 18.44 1.49 -6.79
N ILE A 83 18.74 2.63 -7.44
CA ILE A 83 19.94 3.45 -7.22
C ILE A 83 20.09 3.82 -5.73
N GLY A 84 18.98 4.13 -5.05
CA GLY A 84 19.05 4.51 -3.64
C GLY A 84 19.38 3.35 -2.69
N LEU A 85 18.90 2.14 -2.97
CA LEU A 85 19.30 0.94 -2.23
C LEU A 85 20.75 0.55 -2.57
N TRP A 86 21.19 0.74 -3.81
CA TRP A 86 22.59 0.54 -4.19
C TRP A 86 23.51 1.50 -3.43
N ALA A 87 23.19 2.80 -3.41
CA ALA A 87 23.94 3.78 -2.66
C ALA A 87 23.97 3.46 -1.17
N TYR A 88 22.84 3.01 -0.60
CA TYR A 88 22.79 2.53 0.78
C TYR A 88 23.76 1.37 1.04
N ASN A 89 23.81 0.38 0.15
CA ASN A 89 24.65 -0.82 0.33
C ASN A 89 26.15 -0.56 0.11
N TYR A 90 26.51 0.25 -0.89
CA TYR A 90 27.90 0.37 -1.38
C TYR A 90 28.58 1.71 -1.08
N LEU A 91 27.82 2.81 -0.97
CA LEU A 91 28.38 4.15 -0.76
C LEU A 91 28.43 4.59 0.70
N TYR A 92 27.92 3.77 1.63
CA TYR A 92 28.02 4.08 3.06
C TYR A 92 29.47 4.39 3.48
N THR A 93 29.59 5.40 4.32
CA THR A 93 30.85 5.87 4.88
C THR A 93 30.63 6.33 6.31
N PRO A 94 31.50 5.94 7.26
CA PRO A 94 31.44 6.46 8.64
C PRO A 94 31.88 7.92 8.74
N ARG A 95 32.51 8.47 7.68
CA ARG A 95 32.90 9.88 7.63
C ARG A 95 31.72 10.76 7.24
N GLU A 96 31.48 11.82 8.01
CA GLU A 96 30.43 12.82 7.75
C GLU A 96 30.85 13.98 6.82
N ARG A 97 31.98 13.83 6.12
CA ARG A 97 32.52 14.85 5.21
C ARG A 97 33.11 14.22 3.95
N GLY A 98 33.13 14.99 2.86
CA GLY A 98 33.71 14.61 1.57
C GLY A 98 32.69 14.16 0.52
N PHE A 99 33.18 14.00 -0.71
CA PHE A 99 32.34 13.70 -1.89
C PHE A 99 31.51 12.42 -1.72
N LYS A 100 32.11 11.35 -1.16
CA LYS A 100 31.41 10.08 -0.91
C LYS A 100 30.24 10.24 0.06
N TYR A 101 30.43 11.01 1.14
CA TYR A 101 29.37 11.31 2.10
C TYR A 101 28.26 12.18 1.48
N TRP A 102 28.64 13.21 0.73
CA TRP A 102 27.69 14.05 -0.01
C TRP A 102 26.84 13.23 -0.99
N PHE A 103 27.47 12.34 -1.76
CA PHE A 103 26.79 11.48 -2.73
C PHE A 103 25.90 10.43 -2.06
N TYR A 104 26.35 9.84 -0.94
CA TYR A 104 25.54 8.96 -0.10
C TYR A 104 24.29 9.69 0.42
N LYS A 105 24.46 10.88 1.01
CA LYS A 105 23.34 11.69 1.55
C LYS A 105 22.32 12.07 0.46
N ARG A 106 22.76 12.28 -0.78
CA ARG A 106 21.88 12.67 -1.89
C ARG A 106 21.07 11.51 -2.46
N LEU A 107 21.64 10.30 -2.50
CA LEU A 107 21.07 9.17 -3.24
C LEU A 107 20.58 8.02 -2.35
N ALA A 108 21.22 7.78 -1.21
CA ALA A 108 20.90 6.65 -0.36
C ALA A 108 19.46 6.76 0.17
N LYS A 109 18.75 5.63 0.12
CA LYS A 109 17.42 5.49 0.73
C LYS A 109 17.44 4.27 1.63
N GLU A 110 16.97 4.43 2.87
CA GLU A 110 16.90 3.35 3.84
C GLU A 110 15.97 2.22 3.34
N PRO A 111 16.31 0.94 3.62
CA PRO A 111 15.47 -0.19 3.28
C PRO A 111 14.11 -0.11 3.99
N VAL A 112 13.00 -0.13 3.24
CA VAL A 112 11.67 -0.31 3.81
C VAL A 112 11.48 -1.80 4.08
N LEU A 113 11.33 -2.14 5.36
CA LEU A 113 11.18 -3.52 5.84
C LEU A 113 9.71 -3.91 5.96
N VAL A 114 9.42 -5.21 5.86
CA VAL A 114 8.06 -5.73 6.10
C VAL A 114 7.59 -5.39 7.51
N SER A 115 8.45 -5.50 8.51
CA SER A 115 8.19 -5.14 9.91
C SER A 115 7.77 -3.66 10.07
N LYS A 116 8.36 -2.76 9.29
CA LYS A 116 8.01 -1.33 9.28
C LYS A 116 6.67 -1.06 8.60
N VAL A 117 6.32 -1.84 7.58
CA VAL A 117 5.07 -1.70 6.82
C VAL A 117 3.86 -2.20 7.61
N ARG A 118 4.05 -3.24 8.44
CA ARG A 118 3.03 -3.88 9.28
C ARG A 118 1.75 -4.24 8.49
N PRO A 119 1.81 -5.22 7.57
CA PRO A 119 0.67 -5.61 6.75
C PRO A 119 -0.59 -5.93 7.57
N ASP A 120 -0.44 -6.64 8.70
CA ASP A 120 -1.56 -7.04 9.57
C ASP A 120 -2.32 -5.85 10.17
N LEU A 121 -1.61 -4.80 10.58
CA LEU A 121 -2.26 -3.61 11.10
C LEU A 121 -3.04 -2.89 9.99
N ARG A 122 -2.52 -2.92 8.76
CA ARG A 122 -3.14 -2.25 7.62
C ARG A 122 -4.36 -3.00 7.10
N THR A 123 -4.39 -4.32 7.23
CA THR A 123 -5.60 -5.08 6.92
C THR A 123 -6.71 -4.73 7.90
N GLN A 124 -6.42 -4.59 9.20
CA GLN A 124 -7.41 -4.13 10.19
C GLN A 124 -7.95 -2.72 9.86
N VAL A 125 -7.08 -1.79 9.45
CA VAL A 125 -7.53 -0.45 9.03
C VAL A 125 -8.40 -0.53 7.76
N ALA A 126 -8.10 -1.43 6.83
CA ALA A 126 -8.92 -1.63 5.63
C ALA A 126 -10.29 -2.26 5.96
N GLU A 127 -10.34 -3.23 6.89
CA GLU A 127 -11.59 -3.80 7.41
C GLU A 127 -12.46 -2.73 8.07
N GLN A 128 -11.85 -1.87 8.90
CA GLN A 128 -12.55 -0.78 9.54
C GLN A 128 -13.08 0.24 8.51
N ALA A 129 -12.30 0.54 7.47
CA ALA A 129 -12.77 1.41 6.38
C ALA A 129 -13.98 0.80 5.65
N LEU A 130 -14.02 -0.52 5.43
CA LEU A 130 -15.17 -1.21 4.86
C LEU A 130 -16.39 -1.17 5.79
N ALA A 131 -16.18 -1.38 7.09
CA ALA A 131 -17.23 -1.30 8.11
C ALA A 131 -17.84 0.11 8.20
N ASN A 132 -17.03 1.16 8.07
CA ASN A 132 -17.50 2.54 8.04
C ASN A 132 -18.46 2.81 6.86
N HIS A 133 -18.33 2.05 5.77
CA HIS A 133 -19.26 2.11 4.62
C HIS A 133 -20.34 1.02 4.65
N GLY A 134 -20.56 0.37 5.79
CA GLY A 134 -21.67 -0.55 5.99
C GLY A 134 -21.38 -1.99 5.59
N TYR A 135 -20.18 -2.31 5.12
CA TYR A 135 -19.80 -3.68 4.76
C TYR A 135 -19.30 -4.46 5.99
N PHE A 136 -20.10 -4.48 7.05
CA PHE A 136 -19.79 -5.19 8.29
C PHE A 136 -19.65 -6.70 8.01
N GLY A 137 -18.66 -7.33 8.66
CA GLY A 137 -18.33 -8.74 8.42
C GLY A 137 -17.46 -8.99 7.19
N SER A 138 -16.99 -7.94 6.51
CA SER A 138 -15.95 -8.09 5.49
C SER A 138 -14.60 -8.41 6.16
N GLU A 139 -13.83 -9.29 5.52
CA GLU A 139 -12.53 -9.75 6.02
C GLU A 139 -11.43 -9.35 5.04
N VAL A 140 -10.30 -8.89 5.56
CA VAL A 140 -9.12 -8.56 4.76
C VAL A 140 -7.94 -9.39 5.23
N SER A 141 -7.51 -10.31 4.38
CA SER A 141 -6.34 -11.14 4.64
C SER A 141 -5.11 -10.61 3.89
N ASN A 142 -3.94 -10.85 4.47
CA ASN A 142 -2.66 -10.59 3.82
C ASN A 142 -1.83 -11.88 3.69
N GLU A 143 -1.04 -11.98 2.63
CA GLU A 143 -0.11 -13.08 2.42
C GLU A 143 1.25 -12.56 1.96
N LEU A 144 2.31 -12.98 2.66
CA LEU A 144 3.69 -12.63 2.29
C LEU A 144 4.24 -13.61 1.24
N ARG A 145 4.55 -13.09 0.05
CA ARG A 145 5.19 -13.83 -1.02
C ARG A 145 6.69 -13.54 -1.07
N TYR A 146 7.47 -14.46 -0.54
CA TYR A 146 8.93 -14.41 -0.56
C TYR A 146 9.50 -14.71 -1.96
N ARG A 147 10.58 -14.03 -2.33
CA ARG A 147 11.40 -14.41 -3.50
C ARG A 147 12.33 -15.58 -3.16
N LYS A 148 12.91 -16.23 -4.18
CA LYS A 148 13.82 -17.39 -4.11
C LYS A 148 14.90 -17.36 -3.00
N ARG A 149 15.32 -16.18 -2.52
CA ARG A 149 16.36 -16.01 -1.47
C ARG A 149 15.82 -15.59 -0.10
N GLY A 150 14.50 -15.48 0.11
CA GLY A 150 13.89 -15.09 1.39
C GLY A 150 14.04 -13.62 1.82
N LEU A 151 15.09 -12.92 1.39
CA LEU A 151 15.41 -11.54 1.81
C LEU A 151 14.49 -10.45 1.23
N LYS A 152 13.53 -10.81 0.39
CA LYS A 152 12.61 -9.89 -0.29
C LYS A 152 11.23 -10.51 -0.32
N ALA A 153 10.22 -9.75 0.10
CA ALA A 153 8.82 -10.18 0.04
C ALA A 153 7.93 -9.13 -0.63
N LYS A 154 6.90 -9.60 -1.32
CA LYS A 154 5.74 -8.79 -1.71
C LYS A 154 4.56 -9.18 -0.83
N VAL A 155 3.61 -8.27 -0.67
CA VAL A 155 2.35 -8.54 0.03
C VAL A 155 1.25 -8.73 -0.99
N ASP A 156 0.47 -9.79 -0.84
CA ASP A 156 -0.84 -9.95 -1.46
C ASP A 156 -1.92 -9.61 -0.45
N TYR A 157 -2.96 -8.91 -0.90
CA TYR A 157 -4.14 -8.67 -0.08
C TYR A 157 -5.36 -9.29 -0.76
N THR A 158 -6.22 -9.93 0.04
CA THR A 158 -7.49 -10.49 -0.42
C THR A 158 -8.59 -9.94 0.48
N LEU A 159 -9.52 -9.22 -0.12
CA LEU A 159 -10.67 -8.61 0.54
C LEU A 159 -11.90 -9.48 0.21
N ARG A 160 -12.49 -10.10 1.23
CA ARG A 160 -13.78 -10.78 1.14
C ARG A 160 -14.86 -9.81 1.59
N ILE A 161 -15.75 -9.46 0.69
CA ILE A 161 -16.74 -8.40 0.93
C ILE A 161 -18.09 -9.02 1.25
N ALA A 162 -18.59 -8.75 2.45
CA ALA A 162 -19.92 -9.12 2.90
C ALA A 162 -21.00 -8.15 2.36
N PRO A 163 -22.29 -8.54 2.36
CA PRO A 163 -23.38 -7.64 1.97
C PRO A 163 -23.44 -6.36 2.82
N PRO A 164 -23.78 -5.20 2.23
CA PRO A 164 -23.87 -3.95 2.96
C PRO A 164 -25.09 -3.93 3.88
N TYR A 165 -24.88 -3.46 5.10
CA TYR A 165 -25.94 -3.16 6.05
C TYR A 165 -26.65 -1.87 5.64
N ARG A 166 -27.94 -1.82 5.97
CA ARG A 166 -28.81 -0.69 5.69
C ARG A 166 -29.46 -0.21 6.97
N TYR A 167 -29.74 1.09 7.06
CA TYR A 167 -30.49 1.64 8.18
C TYR A 167 -31.87 0.99 8.24
N GLY A 168 -32.21 0.41 9.40
CA GLY A 168 -33.55 -0.10 9.69
C GLY A 168 -34.47 1.07 10.04
N THR A 169 -34.96 1.07 11.28
CA THR A 169 -35.80 2.16 11.79
C THR A 169 -34.93 3.30 12.31
N ILE A 170 -35.30 4.54 11.95
CA ILE A 170 -34.68 5.75 12.48
C ILE A 170 -35.72 6.45 13.36
N GLU A 171 -35.44 6.53 14.65
CA GLU A 171 -36.31 7.18 15.63
C GLU A 171 -35.60 8.41 16.20
N TYR A 172 -36.35 9.50 16.31
CA TYR A 172 -35.88 10.71 16.96
C TYR A 172 -36.53 10.79 18.35
N PRO A 173 -35.81 11.28 19.37
CA PRO A 173 -36.37 11.41 20.71
C PRO A 173 -37.60 12.32 20.68
N PRO A 174 -38.62 12.06 21.53
CA PRO A 174 -39.78 12.93 21.62
C PRO A 174 -39.34 14.32 22.05
N ALA A 175 -39.73 15.33 21.27
CA ALA A 175 -39.34 16.70 21.50
C ALA A 175 -40.46 17.45 22.25
N THR A 176 -40.15 18.00 23.43
CA THR A 176 -41.09 18.78 24.23
C THR A 176 -40.59 20.21 24.44
N GLY A 177 -41.50 21.18 24.44
CA GLY A 177 -41.17 22.58 24.72
C GLY A 177 -40.30 23.22 23.63
N SER A 178 -39.33 24.03 24.04
CA SER A 178 -38.46 24.81 23.14
C SER A 178 -37.53 23.97 22.24
N LEU A 179 -37.39 22.66 22.50
CA LEU A 179 -36.56 21.74 21.71
C LEU A 179 -37.29 21.13 20.51
N ALA A 180 -38.63 21.22 20.46
CA ALA A 180 -39.43 20.74 19.33
C ALA A 180 -38.96 21.24 17.95
N PRO A 181 -38.83 22.56 17.72
CA PRO A 181 -38.42 23.06 16.40
C PRO A 181 -36.99 22.63 16.01
N LEU A 182 -36.10 22.43 16.99
CA LEU A 182 -34.74 21.95 16.74
C LEU A 182 -34.73 20.49 16.28
N ILE A 183 -35.47 19.62 16.97
CA ILE A 183 -35.55 18.20 16.60
C ILE A 183 -36.27 18.01 15.26
N ASP A 184 -37.31 18.80 14.98
CA ASP A 184 -37.98 18.77 13.67
C ASP A 184 -37.07 19.24 12.54
N SER A 185 -36.27 20.29 12.77
CA SER A 185 -35.26 20.77 11.80
C SER A 185 -34.18 19.70 11.53
N LEU A 186 -33.68 19.04 12.58
CA LEU A 186 -32.73 17.93 12.44
C LEU A 186 -33.33 16.77 11.65
N ARG A 187 -34.59 16.40 11.91
CA ARG A 187 -35.28 15.36 11.16
C ARG A 187 -35.41 15.71 9.67
N ALA A 188 -35.77 16.96 9.36
CA ALA A 188 -35.96 17.41 7.99
C ALA A 188 -34.63 17.47 7.19
N THR A 189 -33.54 17.88 7.85
CA THR A 189 -32.24 18.09 7.20
C THR A 189 -31.32 16.87 7.23
N SER A 190 -31.62 15.87 8.07
CA SER A 190 -30.79 14.67 8.23
C SER A 190 -30.56 13.95 6.89
N PRO A 191 -29.31 13.58 6.57
CA PRO A 191 -28.99 12.75 5.40
C PRO A 191 -29.40 11.29 5.61
N LEU A 192 -29.76 10.89 6.83
CA LEU A 192 -30.15 9.53 7.17
C LEU A 192 -31.53 9.22 6.59
N ARG A 193 -31.64 8.06 5.93
CA ARG A 193 -32.86 7.55 5.32
C ARG A 193 -33.01 6.07 5.63
N THR A 194 -34.21 5.64 6.05
CA THR A 194 -34.53 4.22 6.21
C THR A 194 -34.29 3.47 4.90
N GLY A 195 -33.61 2.33 4.99
CA GLY A 195 -33.25 1.50 3.86
C GLY A 195 -32.02 1.97 3.07
N ALA A 196 -31.45 3.14 3.37
CA ALA A 196 -30.16 3.54 2.79
C ALA A 196 -29.01 2.71 3.37
N GLN A 197 -27.94 2.54 2.59
CA GLN A 197 -26.72 1.88 3.04
C GLN A 197 -26.09 2.65 4.20
N TYR A 198 -25.59 1.92 5.20
CA TYR A 198 -24.89 2.51 6.32
C TYR A 198 -23.63 3.25 5.84
N ASN A 199 -23.46 4.48 6.30
CA ASN A 199 -22.22 5.24 6.10
C ASN A 199 -21.92 6.07 7.36
N LEU A 200 -20.76 5.85 7.97
CA LEU A 200 -20.31 6.58 9.15
C LEU A 200 -20.22 8.09 8.90
N ASP A 201 -19.85 8.51 7.69
CA ASP A 201 -19.74 9.93 7.35
C ASP A 201 -21.11 10.64 7.27
N SER A 202 -22.20 9.86 7.20
CA SER A 202 -23.57 10.40 7.19
C SER A 202 -24.22 10.48 8.57
N LEU A 203 -23.55 9.93 9.60
CA LEU A 203 -24.00 9.98 11.00
C LEU A 203 -23.61 11.28 11.70
#